data_AF-T0YUG7-F1
#
_entry.id   AF-T0YUG7-F1
#
_cell.length_a   1.000
_cell.length_b   1.000
_cell.length_c   1.000
_cell.angle_alpha   90.00
_cell.angle_beta   90.00
_cell.angle_gamma   90.00
#
_symmetry.space_group_name_H-M   'P 1'
#
loop_
_entity.id
_entity.type
_entity.pdbx_description
1 polymer ?
#
loop_
_entity_poly.entity_id
_entity_poly.type
_entity_poly.pdbx_seq_one_letter_code
_entity_poly.pdbx_strand_id
1 'polypeptide(L)'
;HPPRSPSITALDFGAWRPLSRWAEKFRYDQTPSTDDVPTVEDRYRSARLQRAASFVSRGLRSGASRVRAPWALISGRHRKPSPSGKNSFASTAIKYVVLGAILVVVWLILIALIVSAYQLFTAPILPSIRQQMLELPAAMGTSVLRVVAAFLISLSIALPLSIYFARVSSRASRYGLPVVEVIASFPATALFPVIIFELLPYLTGEGAAILMLMTGMMWYLLFNLL
;
A
#
# COMPACT_ATOMS: atom_id res chain seq x y z
N HIS A 1 23.21 22.27 33.55
CA HIS A 1 22.51 22.21 32.24
C HIS A 1 22.54 23.59 31.61
N PRO A 2 23.07 23.77 30.38
CA PRO A 2 23.29 25.11 29.84
C PRO A 2 21.96 25.80 29.51
N PRO A 3 21.88 27.13 29.64
CA PRO A 3 20.68 27.91 29.32
C PRO A 3 20.47 27.91 27.80
N ARG A 4 19.35 27.34 27.35
CA ARG A 4 18.95 27.39 25.93
C ARG A 4 18.64 28.84 25.56
N SER A 5 19.22 29.31 24.47
CA SER A 5 19.10 30.68 23.98
C SER A 5 17.64 31.07 23.73
N PRO A 6 17.23 32.31 24.05
CA PRO A 6 15.85 32.77 23.91
C PRO A 6 15.32 32.76 22.47
N SER A 7 16.22 32.65 21.47
CA SER A 7 15.88 32.54 20.05
C SER A 7 15.22 31.21 19.67
N ILE A 8 15.54 30.12 20.36
CA ILE A 8 15.00 28.78 20.04
C ILE A 8 13.58 28.64 20.60
N THR A 9 13.31 29.23 21.76
CA THR A 9 12.00 29.16 22.42
C THR A 9 10.94 30.02 21.71
N ALA A 10 11.35 31.14 21.10
CA ALA A 10 10.45 32.00 20.33
C ALA A 10 9.97 31.32 19.03
N LEU A 11 10.85 30.55 18.38
CA LEU A 11 10.54 29.82 17.15
C LEU A 11 9.57 28.65 17.43
N ASP A 12 9.78 27.97 18.56
CA ASP A 12 8.94 26.85 19.00
C ASP A 12 7.52 27.30 19.40
N PHE A 13 7.36 28.48 20.00
CA PHE A 13 6.03 29.02 20.32
C PHE A 13 5.33 29.71 19.15
N GLY A 14 6.08 30.45 18.33
CA GLY A 14 5.52 31.27 17.25
C GLY A 14 5.18 30.48 15.98
N ALA A 15 6.01 29.51 15.59
CA ALA A 15 5.81 28.77 14.35
C ALA A 15 5.12 27.43 14.59
N TRP A 16 5.54 26.66 15.60
CA TRP A 16 5.14 25.27 15.74
C TRP A 16 3.71 25.09 16.29
N ARG A 17 3.32 25.89 17.29
CA ARG A 17 1.99 25.80 17.93
C ARG A 17 0.81 26.18 17.03
N PRO A 18 0.88 27.22 16.16
CA PRO A 18 -0.20 27.47 15.22
C PRO A 18 -0.23 26.45 14.07
N LEU A 19 0.91 25.93 13.61
CA LEU A 19 0.97 24.90 12.56
C LEU A 19 0.36 23.57 13.00
N SER A 20 0.64 23.14 14.25
CA SER A 20 0.07 21.89 14.78
C SER A 20 -1.45 21.99 14.94
N ARG A 21 -1.96 23.15 15.39
CA ARG A 21 -3.40 23.42 15.45
C ARG A 21 -4.06 23.45 14.07
N TRP A 22 -3.34 23.93 13.05
CA TRP A 22 -3.83 23.89 11.66
C TRP A 22 -3.86 22.45 11.14
N ALA A 23 -2.82 21.65 11.40
CA ALA A 23 -2.76 20.23 11.00
C ALA A 23 -3.84 19.36 11.68
N GLU A 24 -4.20 19.64 12.93
CA GLU A 24 -5.33 18.98 13.59
C GLU A 24 -6.66 19.26 12.88
N LYS A 25 -6.84 20.45 12.29
CA LYS A 25 -8.03 20.81 11.53
C LYS A 25 -8.21 19.96 10.25
N PHE A 26 -7.13 19.44 9.68
CA PHE A 26 -7.17 18.51 8.54
C PHE A 26 -7.30 17.04 8.95
N ARG A 27 -7.16 16.73 10.24
CA ARG A 27 -7.24 15.37 10.76
C ARG A 27 -8.66 14.90 11.05
N TYR A 28 -9.67 15.73 10.76
CA TYR A 28 -11.08 15.49 11.09
C TYR A 28 -12.01 15.20 9.89
N ASP A 29 -11.51 15.20 8.64
CA ASP A 29 -12.32 14.86 7.46
C ASP A 29 -12.14 13.41 6.97
N GLN A 30 -11.67 12.50 7.82
CA GLN A 30 -11.68 11.05 7.52
C GLN A 30 -12.61 10.27 8.44
N THR A 31 -13.91 10.38 8.19
CA THR A 31 -14.96 9.42 8.63
C THR A 31 -16.19 9.61 7.73
N PRO A 32 -17.05 8.63 7.45
CA PRO A 32 -17.03 7.18 7.70
C PRO A 32 -17.34 6.34 6.43
N SER A 33 -17.25 5.02 6.60
CA SER A 33 -17.69 3.91 5.73
C SER A 33 -18.91 4.15 4.82
N THR A 34 -18.78 3.77 3.54
CA THR A 34 -19.91 3.27 2.71
C THR A 34 -19.40 2.23 1.71
N ASP A 35 -19.61 0.97 2.07
CA ASP A 35 -20.02 -0.18 1.26
C ASP A 35 -19.56 -0.34 -0.20
N ASP A 36 -18.69 -1.34 -0.37
CA ASP A 36 -18.90 -2.55 -1.19
C ASP A 36 -19.27 -2.38 -2.68
N VAL A 37 -18.26 -2.07 -3.51
CA VAL A 37 -18.19 -2.60 -4.88
C VAL A 37 -16.81 -3.24 -5.09
N PRO A 38 -16.70 -4.58 -5.12
CA PRO A 38 -15.41 -5.26 -5.18
C PRO A 38 -14.70 -4.95 -6.50
N THR A 39 -13.50 -4.39 -6.40
CA THR A 39 -12.67 -3.99 -7.54
C THR A 39 -12.01 -5.20 -8.21
N VAL A 40 -11.51 -5.05 -9.44
CA VAL A 40 -10.83 -6.14 -10.19
C VAL A 40 -9.63 -6.69 -9.43
N GLU A 41 -8.99 -5.86 -8.59
CA GLU A 41 -7.96 -6.26 -7.61
C GLU A 41 -8.52 -7.22 -6.56
N ASP A 42 -9.74 -7.00 -6.06
CA ASP A 42 -10.46 -7.93 -5.17
C ASP A 42 -10.87 -9.21 -5.91
N ARG A 43 -11.14 -9.15 -7.21
CA ARG A 43 -11.44 -10.33 -8.04
C ARG A 43 -10.21 -11.20 -8.30
N TYR A 44 -9.03 -10.60 -8.46
CA TYR A 44 -7.76 -11.32 -8.59
C TYR A 44 -7.22 -11.79 -7.23
N ARG A 45 -7.33 -10.97 -6.18
CA ARG A 45 -7.07 -11.40 -4.80
C ARG A 45 -7.99 -12.53 -4.40
N SER A 46 -9.29 -12.46 -4.68
CA SER A 46 -10.25 -13.52 -4.37
C SER A 46 -10.03 -14.77 -5.22
N ALA A 47 -9.57 -14.69 -6.46
CA ALA A 47 -9.19 -15.88 -7.24
C ALA A 47 -7.92 -16.57 -6.70
N ARG A 48 -6.94 -15.79 -6.21
CA ARG A 48 -5.70 -16.31 -5.59
C ARG A 48 -5.95 -16.82 -4.18
N LEU A 49 -6.79 -16.12 -3.41
CA LEU A 49 -7.31 -16.52 -2.11
C LEU A 49 -8.26 -17.72 -2.23
N GLN A 50 -9.03 -17.87 -3.31
CA GLN A 50 -9.85 -19.08 -3.55
C GLN A 50 -8.98 -20.26 -3.96
N ARG A 51 -7.90 -20.07 -4.72
CA ARG A 51 -6.94 -21.15 -4.99
C ARG A 51 -6.18 -21.55 -3.72
N ALA A 52 -5.70 -20.58 -2.94
CA ALA A 52 -5.09 -20.81 -1.63
C ALA A 52 -6.09 -21.42 -0.63
N ALA A 53 -7.34 -20.94 -0.60
CA ALA A 53 -8.40 -21.46 0.25
C ALA A 53 -8.91 -22.82 -0.23
N SER A 54 -8.80 -23.18 -1.51
CA SER A 54 -9.11 -24.53 -1.98
C SER A 54 -8.01 -25.53 -1.61
N PHE A 55 -6.77 -25.08 -1.44
CA PHE A 55 -5.66 -25.88 -0.91
C PHE A 55 -5.73 -25.99 0.62
N VAL A 56 -6.02 -24.87 1.30
CA VAL A 56 -6.22 -24.84 2.75
C VAL A 56 -7.49 -25.58 3.14
N SER A 57 -8.61 -25.44 2.43
CA SER A 57 -9.87 -26.15 2.73
C SER A 57 -9.88 -27.61 2.28
N ARG A 58 -9.05 -28.02 1.30
CA ARG A 58 -8.78 -29.44 1.06
C ARG A 58 -7.91 -30.02 2.18
N GLY A 59 -6.96 -29.27 2.73
CA GLY A 59 -6.24 -29.61 3.96
C GLY A 59 -7.13 -29.59 5.21
N LEU A 60 -8.10 -28.67 5.28
CA LEU A 60 -9.02 -28.51 6.40
C LEU A 60 -10.19 -29.49 6.33
N ARG A 61 -10.66 -29.95 5.17
CA ARG A 61 -11.71 -30.99 5.05
C ARG A 61 -11.15 -32.40 5.24
N SER A 62 -9.89 -32.65 4.86
CA SER A 62 -9.19 -33.89 5.20
C SER A 62 -8.79 -33.92 6.69
N GLY A 63 -8.59 -32.76 7.33
CA GLY A 63 -8.46 -32.62 8.78
C GLY A 63 -9.80 -32.66 9.55
N ALA A 64 -10.82 -31.94 9.08
CA ALA A 64 -12.09 -31.76 9.81
C ALA A 64 -13.00 -32.99 9.78
N SER A 65 -12.90 -33.88 8.79
CA SER A 65 -13.62 -35.17 8.81
C SER A 65 -12.98 -36.17 9.78
N ARG A 66 -11.73 -35.97 10.18
CA ARG A 66 -11.03 -36.79 11.19
C ARG A 66 -11.07 -36.20 12.60
N VAL A 67 -11.41 -34.92 12.73
CA VAL A 67 -11.58 -34.23 14.04
C VAL A 67 -13.07 -33.99 14.40
N ARG A 68 -14.02 -34.16 13.46
CA ARG A 68 -15.46 -34.23 13.79
C ARG A 68 -15.94 -35.63 14.19
N ALA A 69 -15.19 -36.69 13.87
CA ALA A 69 -15.51 -38.05 14.29
C ALA A 69 -15.49 -38.26 15.82
N PRO A 70 -14.60 -37.64 16.62
CA PRO A 70 -14.63 -37.78 18.07
C PRO A 70 -15.70 -36.92 18.76
N TRP A 71 -16.17 -35.83 18.12
CA TRP A 71 -17.07 -34.87 18.79
C TRP A 71 -18.54 -35.32 18.77
N ALA A 72 -18.97 -36.06 17.74
CA ALA A 72 -20.34 -36.61 17.67
C ALA A 72 -20.60 -37.75 18.67
N LEU A 73 -19.55 -38.40 19.16
CA LEU A 73 -19.63 -39.37 20.26
C LEU A 73 -19.59 -38.70 21.65
N ILE A 74 -19.20 -37.43 21.73
CA ILE A 74 -19.01 -36.70 23.00
C ILE A 74 -20.19 -35.75 23.30
N SER A 75 -20.93 -35.24 22.30
CA SER A 75 -22.09 -34.34 22.54
C SER A 75 -23.46 -35.03 22.53
N GLY A 76 -23.50 -36.36 22.64
CA GLY A 76 -24.72 -37.17 22.60
C GLY A 76 -25.16 -37.76 23.94
N ARG A 77 -25.36 -36.93 24.97
CA ARG A 77 -26.49 -36.99 25.93
C ARG A 77 -26.16 -36.23 27.21
N HIS A 78 -26.90 -35.15 27.42
CA HIS A 78 -27.25 -34.69 28.75
C HIS A 78 -27.73 -35.87 29.60
N ARG A 79 -26.94 -36.29 30.58
CA ARG A 79 -27.42 -37.00 31.77
C ARG A 79 -26.91 -36.27 33.01
N LYS A 80 -27.86 -36.07 33.92
CA LYS A 80 -27.87 -35.22 35.13
C LYS A 80 -26.63 -35.37 36.04
N PRO A 81 -26.32 -34.35 36.87
CA PRO A 81 -25.07 -34.26 37.60
C PRO A 81 -25.04 -35.24 38.78
N SER A 82 -23.89 -35.89 39.02
CA SER A 82 -23.58 -36.53 40.29
C SER A 82 -22.10 -36.28 40.62
N PRO A 83 -21.76 -35.95 41.88
CA PRO A 83 -20.45 -35.44 42.26
C PRO A 83 -19.52 -36.61 42.62
N SER A 84 -18.40 -36.76 41.91
CA SER A 84 -17.27 -37.53 42.45
C SER A 84 -15.96 -37.08 41.82
N GLY A 85 -15.06 -36.59 42.69
CA GLY A 85 -13.80 -35.96 42.33
C GLY A 85 -12.73 -36.89 41.75
N LYS A 86 -11.63 -36.22 41.38
CA LYS A 86 -10.38 -36.72 40.78
C LYS A 86 -10.55 -37.07 39.29
N ASN A 87 -10.22 -36.17 38.35
CA ASN A 87 -8.86 -36.03 37.79
C ASN A 87 -8.64 -34.68 37.05
N SER A 88 -8.84 -33.55 37.74
CA SER A 88 -8.55 -32.18 37.22
C SER A 88 -7.07 -31.97 36.84
N PHE A 89 -6.16 -32.78 37.40
CA PHE A 89 -4.72 -32.64 37.22
C PHE A 89 -4.23 -33.06 35.83
N ALA A 90 -4.81 -34.11 35.24
CA ALA A 90 -4.39 -34.63 33.93
C ALA A 90 -4.77 -33.71 32.77
N SER A 91 -5.97 -33.11 32.81
CA SER A 91 -6.41 -32.14 31.79
C SER A 91 -5.66 -30.81 31.89
N THR A 92 -5.20 -30.46 33.08
CA THR A 92 -4.37 -29.29 33.34
C THR A 92 -2.94 -29.52 32.83
N ALA A 93 -2.34 -30.70 33.08
CA ALA A 93 -1.01 -31.05 32.58
C ALA A 93 -0.93 -31.05 31.05
N ILE A 94 -1.92 -31.59 30.34
CA ILE A 94 -1.95 -31.61 28.87
C ILE A 94 -1.99 -30.19 28.29
N LYS A 95 -2.73 -29.26 28.92
CA LYS A 95 -2.77 -27.85 28.48
C LYS A 95 -1.41 -27.18 28.58
N TYR A 96 -0.66 -27.43 29.67
CA TYR A 96 0.69 -26.87 29.82
C TYR A 96 1.70 -27.48 28.87
N VAL A 97 1.60 -28.77 28.55
CA VAL A 97 2.44 -29.43 27.54
C VAL A 97 2.19 -28.84 26.14
N VAL A 98 0.92 -28.64 25.77
CA VAL A 98 0.57 -28.03 24.48
C VAL A 98 1.02 -26.57 24.42
N LEU A 99 0.82 -25.81 25.50
CA LEU A 99 1.28 -24.42 25.59
C LEU A 99 2.81 -24.33 25.48
N GLY A 100 3.54 -25.23 26.15
CA GLY A 100 4.99 -25.32 26.05
C GLY A 100 5.47 -25.66 24.64
N ALA A 101 4.82 -26.61 23.95
CA ALA A 101 5.13 -26.96 22.58
C ALA A 101 4.92 -25.77 21.61
N ILE A 102 3.83 -25.02 21.79
CA ILE A 102 3.56 -23.80 21.00
C ILE A 102 4.63 -22.75 21.26
N LEU A 103 5.03 -22.54 22.52
CA LEU A 103 6.05 -21.57 22.89
C LEU A 103 7.40 -21.90 22.24
N VAL A 104 7.79 -23.18 22.21
CA VAL A 104 9.02 -23.65 21.56
C VAL A 104 8.98 -23.42 20.05
N VAL A 105 7.86 -23.71 19.39
CA VAL A 105 7.71 -23.46 17.95
C VAL A 105 7.81 -21.97 17.63
N VAL A 106 7.14 -21.12 18.40
CA VAL A 106 7.23 -19.65 18.23
C VAL A 106 8.66 -19.16 18.45
N TRP A 107 9.35 -19.68 19.46
CA TRP A 107 10.75 -19.34 19.74
C TRP A 107 11.70 -19.72 18.60
N LEU A 108 11.52 -20.91 18.01
CA LEU A 108 12.31 -21.35 16.84
C LEU A 108 12.06 -20.48 15.60
N ILE A 109 10.80 -20.07 15.37
CA ILE A 109 10.45 -19.14 14.28
C ILE A 109 11.15 -17.79 14.48
N LEU A 110 11.13 -17.26 15.70
CA LEU A 110 11.80 -16.00 16.02
C LEU A 110 13.31 -16.09 15.80
N ILE A 111 13.95 -17.20 16.18
CA ILE A 111 15.38 -17.41 15.91
C ILE A 111 15.65 -17.47 14.41
N ALA A 112 14.85 -18.21 13.64
CA ALA A 112 15.02 -18.28 12.19
C ALA A 112 14.92 -16.90 11.54
N LEU A 113 13.96 -16.08 12.00
CA LEU A 113 13.80 -14.70 11.52
C LEU A 113 15.02 -13.83 11.88
N ILE A 114 15.50 -13.90 13.12
CA ILE A 114 16.66 -13.13 13.59
C ILE A 114 17.93 -13.53 12.82
N VAL A 115 18.15 -14.84 12.61
CA VAL A 115 19.30 -15.34 11.84
C VAL A 115 19.21 -14.89 10.38
N SER A 116 18.03 -14.94 9.76
CA SER A 116 17.85 -14.48 8.39
C SER A 116 18.11 -12.97 8.23
N ALA A 117 17.64 -12.16 9.19
CA ALA A 117 17.92 -10.73 9.24
C ALA A 117 19.42 -10.46 9.43
N TYR A 118 20.06 -11.16 10.37
CA TYR A 118 21.50 -11.02 10.62
C TYR A 118 22.33 -11.39 9.39
N GLN A 119 21.93 -12.41 8.64
CA GLN A 119 22.57 -12.79 7.38
C GLN A 119 22.42 -11.71 6.31
N LEU A 120 21.27 -11.03 6.20
CA LEU A 120 21.10 -9.92 5.24
C LEU A 120 22.04 -8.74 5.53
N PHE A 121 22.31 -8.45 6.81
CA PHE A 121 23.19 -7.35 7.21
C PHE A 121 24.68 -7.73 7.24
N THR A 122 25.01 -9.02 7.39
CA THR A 122 26.39 -9.51 7.55
C THR A 122 26.90 -10.29 6.33
N ALA A 123 26.02 -10.55 5.34
CA ALA A 123 26.40 -11.24 4.12
C ALA A 123 27.57 -10.50 3.44
N PRO A 124 28.63 -11.23 3.05
CA PRO A 124 29.70 -10.65 2.24
C PRO A 124 29.10 -10.03 0.98
N ILE A 125 29.46 -8.79 0.69
CA ILE A 125 28.99 -8.11 -0.52
C ILE A 125 29.52 -8.90 -1.72
N LEU A 126 28.66 -9.72 -2.32
CA LEU A 126 29.02 -10.46 -3.53
C LEU A 126 29.48 -9.45 -4.60
N PRO A 127 30.44 -9.82 -5.47
CA PRO A 127 30.91 -8.92 -6.53
C PRO A 127 29.77 -8.39 -7.43
N SER A 128 28.67 -9.14 -7.56
CA SER A 128 27.44 -8.70 -8.24
C SER A 128 26.76 -7.49 -7.58
N ILE A 129 26.73 -7.43 -6.24
CA ILE A 129 26.15 -6.30 -5.49
C ILE A 129 27.03 -5.06 -5.65
N ARG A 130 28.36 -5.22 -5.67
CA ARG A 130 29.29 -4.10 -5.90
C ARG A 130 29.07 -3.45 -7.27
N GLN A 131 28.86 -4.24 -8.32
CA GLN A 131 28.55 -3.71 -9.65
C GLN A 131 27.20 -2.99 -9.67
N GLN A 132 26.15 -3.58 -9.06
CA GLN A 132 24.85 -2.91 -8.91
C GLN A 132 24.98 -1.57 -8.17
N MET A 133 25.76 -1.51 -7.09
CA MET A 133 25.99 -0.26 -6.34
C MET A 133 26.64 0.85 -7.17
N LEU A 134 27.47 0.50 -8.16
CA LEU A 134 28.07 1.47 -9.09
C LEU A 134 27.09 1.91 -10.18
N GLU A 135 26.15 1.06 -10.57
CA GLU A 135 25.09 1.37 -11.52
C GLU A 135 23.92 2.15 -10.90
N LEU A 136 23.73 2.04 -9.58
CA LEU A 136 22.66 2.74 -8.85
C LEU A 136 22.64 4.26 -9.10
N PRO A 137 23.76 5.00 -8.96
CA PRO A 137 23.77 6.44 -9.25
C PRO A 137 23.40 6.77 -10.69
N ALA A 138 23.85 5.95 -11.65
CA ALA A 138 23.51 6.15 -13.06
C ALA A 138 22.02 5.86 -13.33
N ALA A 139 21.46 4.82 -12.73
CA ALA A 139 20.03 4.51 -12.77
C ALA A 139 19.18 5.60 -12.11
N MET A 140 19.64 6.17 -10.99
CA MET A 140 18.99 7.32 -10.38
C MET A 140 19.05 8.56 -11.29
N GLY A 141 20.21 8.83 -11.91
CA GLY A 141 20.39 9.94 -12.83
C GLY A 141 19.47 9.85 -14.05
N THR A 142 19.35 8.67 -14.65
CA THR A 142 18.41 8.43 -15.77
C THR A 142 16.96 8.60 -15.35
N SER A 143 16.57 8.15 -14.15
CA SER A 143 15.23 8.40 -13.61
C SER A 143 14.94 9.89 -13.41
N VAL A 144 15.90 10.64 -12.85
CA VAL A 144 15.75 12.09 -12.67
C VAL A 144 15.61 12.78 -14.02
N LEU A 145 16.47 12.42 -14.98
CA LEU A 145 16.40 12.98 -16.34
C LEU A 145 15.04 12.72 -16.99
N ARG A 146 14.49 11.51 -16.81
CA ARG A 146 13.16 11.13 -17.31
C ARG A 146 12.06 12.02 -16.73
N VAL A 147 12.07 12.24 -15.42
CA VAL A 147 11.09 13.10 -14.73
C VAL A 147 11.23 14.55 -15.19
N VAL A 148 12.45 15.07 -15.29
CA VAL A 148 12.71 16.44 -15.76
C VAL A 148 12.25 16.61 -17.21
N ALA A 149 12.57 15.67 -18.10
CA ALA A 149 12.13 15.70 -19.49
C ALA A 149 10.61 15.69 -19.60
N ALA A 150 9.95 14.77 -18.91
CA ALA A 150 8.48 14.69 -18.88
C ALA A 150 7.85 15.97 -18.31
N PHE A 151 8.47 16.59 -17.30
CA PHE A 151 8.02 17.85 -16.73
C PHE A 151 8.12 19.01 -17.72
N LEU A 152 9.28 19.17 -18.38
CA LEU A 152 9.48 20.22 -19.37
C LEU A 152 8.50 20.10 -20.53
N ILE A 153 8.29 18.89 -21.05
CA ILE A 153 7.30 18.64 -22.11
C ILE A 153 5.89 19.00 -21.63
N SER A 154 5.51 18.54 -20.42
CA SER A 154 4.21 18.85 -19.83
C SER A 154 4.00 20.36 -19.68
N LEU A 155 5.02 21.06 -19.20
CA LEU A 155 4.99 22.50 -19.00
C LEU A 155 4.88 23.24 -20.34
N SER A 156 5.65 22.84 -21.35
CA SER A 156 5.60 23.43 -22.69
C SER A 156 4.23 23.29 -23.37
N ILE A 157 3.42 22.29 -22.99
CA ILE A 157 2.06 22.10 -23.52
C ILE A 157 1.01 22.76 -22.62
N ALA A 158 1.06 22.50 -21.31
CA ALA A 158 0.05 22.94 -20.35
C ALA A 158 0.06 24.46 -20.14
N LEU A 159 1.25 25.08 -20.09
CA LEU A 159 1.40 26.51 -19.84
C LEU A 159 0.83 27.40 -20.95
N PRO A 160 1.13 27.21 -22.25
CA PRO A 160 0.48 28.00 -23.28
C PRO A 160 -1.02 27.72 -23.37
N LEU A 161 -1.45 26.47 -23.12
CA LEU A 161 -2.86 26.10 -23.12
C LEU A 161 -3.63 26.81 -22.00
N SER A 162 -3.09 26.85 -20.79
CA SER A 162 -3.71 27.54 -19.66
C SER A 162 -3.77 29.05 -19.87
N ILE A 163 -2.68 29.67 -20.36
CA ILE A 163 -2.65 31.11 -20.69
C ILE A 163 -3.66 31.44 -21.78
N TYR A 164 -3.80 30.57 -22.79
CA TYR A 164 -4.81 30.73 -23.84
C TYR A 164 -6.21 30.76 -23.25
N PHE A 165 -6.58 29.76 -22.43
CA PHE A 165 -7.90 29.73 -21.80
C PHE A 165 -8.13 30.88 -20.82
N ALA A 166 -7.10 31.34 -20.11
CA ALA A 166 -7.19 32.48 -19.21
C ALA A 166 -7.39 33.83 -19.93
N ARG A 167 -6.89 33.97 -21.18
CA ARG A 167 -6.94 35.24 -21.92
C ARG A 167 -8.13 35.38 -22.86
N VAL A 168 -8.75 34.28 -23.32
CA VAL A 168 -9.83 34.37 -24.30
C VAL A 168 -11.15 34.77 -23.63
N SER A 169 -11.75 35.87 -24.08
CA SER A 169 -13.01 36.41 -23.57
C SER A 169 -14.22 35.48 -23.78
N SER A 170 -15.31 35.77 -23.05
CA SER A 170 -16.49 34.94 -22.68
C SER A 170 -17.12 33.98 -23.70
N ARG A 171 -16.76 34.01 -24.98
CA ARG A 171 -17.28 33.08 -26.00
C ARG A 171 -16.48 31.79 -26.13
N ALA A 172 -15.15 31.81 -26.04
CA ALA A 172 -14.36 30.57 -26.13
C ALA A 172 -14.30 29.83 -24.78
N SER A 173 -14.30 30.56 -23.65
CA SER A 173 -14.42 29.92 -22.34
C SER A 173 -15.75 29.16 -22.20
N ARG A 174 -16.85 29.70 -22.76
CA ARG A 174 -18.19 29.07 -22.69
C ARG A 174 -18.25 27.66 -23.30
N TYR A 175 -17.40 27.34 -24.28
CA TYR A 175 -17.34 26.01 -24.89
C TYR A 175 -16.09 25.20 -24.48
N GLY A 176 -14.96 25.87 -24.26
CA GLY A 176 -13.71 25.23 -23.86
C GLY A 176 -13.70 24.74 -22.41
N LEU A 177 -14.23 25.52 -21.47
CA LEU A 177 -14.28 25.12 -20.06
C LEU A 177 -15.09 23.84 -19.84
N PRO A 178 -16.32 23.69 -20.36
CA PRO A 178 -17.10 22.47 -20.17
C PRO A 178 -16.39 21.22 -20.70
N VAL A 179 -15.66 21.33 -21.81
CA VAL A 179 -14.88 20.21 -22.34
C VAL A 179 -13.72 19.86 -21.41
N VAL A 180 -13.01 20.88 -20.92
CA VAL A 180 -11.94 20.69 -19.94
C VAL A 180 -12.49 20.11 -18.63
N GLU A 181 -13.67 20.53 -18.18
CA GLU A 181 -14.37 19.99 -16.99
C GLU A 181 -14.75 18.51 -17.17
N VAL A 182 -15.25 18.14 -18.35
CA VAL A 182 -15.55 16.73 -18.68
C VAL A 182 -14.27 15.91 -18.71
N ILE A 183 -13.21 16.41 -19.35
CA ILE A 183 -11.91 15.73 -19.36
C ILE A 183 -11.39 15.59 -17.93
N ALA A 184 -11.41 16.69 -17.17
CA ALA A 184 -11.02 16.79 -15.77
C ALA A 184 -11.76 15.83 -14.83
N SER A 185 -13.00 15.46 -15.15
CA SER A 185 -13.79 14.53 -14.34
C SER A 185 -13.17 13.12 -14.27
N PHE A 186 -12.35 12.74 -15.25
CA PHE A 186 -11.64 11.48 -15.25
C PHE A 186 -10.25 11.65 -14.60
N PRO A 187 -9.83 10.80 -13.67
CA PRO A 187 -8.46 10.89 -13.16
C PRO A 187 -7.45 10.53 -14.26
N ALA A 188 -6.27 11.17 -14.27
CA ALA A 188 -5.21 10.85 -15.24
C ALA A 188 -4.84 9.36 -15.29
N THR A 189 -4.99 8.66 -14.16
CA THR A 189 -4.75 7.21 -14.04
C THR A 189 -5.74 6.36 -14.84
N ALA A 190 -6.94 6.86 -15.14
CA ALA A 190 -7.90 6.16 -16.00
C ALA A 190 -7.42 6.03 -17.45
N LEU A 191 -6.48 6.87 -17.88
CA LEU A 191 -5.85 6.79 -19.19
C LEU A 191 -4.71 5.76 -19.24
N PHE A 192 -4.20 5.30 -18.09
CA PHE A 192 -3.03 4.41 -18.06
C PHE A 192 -3.29 3.06 -18.75
N PRO A 193 -4.44 2.37 -18.56
CA PRO A 193 -4.71 1.14 -19.29
C PRO A 193 -4.72 1.35 -20.80
N VAL A 194 -5.32 2.44 -21.28
CA VAL A 194 -5.34 2.78 -22.72
C VAL A 194 -3.91 2.98 -23.23
N ILE A 195 -3.10 3.73 -22.50
CA ILE A 195 -1.68 3.93 -22.83
C ILE A 195 -0.93 2.58 -22.88
N ILE A 196 -1.16 1.69 -21.92
CA ILE A 196 -0.47 0.40 -21.83
C ILE A 196 -0.90 -0.55 -22.94
N PHE A 197 -2.19 -0.65 -23.24
CA PHE A 197 -2.67 -1.63 -24.23
C PHE A 197 -2.54 -1.13 -25.66
N GLU A 198 -2.79 0.15 -25.91
CA GLU A 198 -2.84 0.70 -27.27
C GLU A 198 -1.50 1.32 -27.71
N LEU A 199 -0.77 1.99 -26.82
CA LEU A 199 0.43 2.75 -27.19
C LEU A 199 1.74 2.01 -26.92
N LEU A 200 1.76 1.06 -25.98
CA LEU A 200 2.98 0.32 -25.62
C LEU A 200 3.60 -0.47 -26.78
N PRO A 201 2.85 -1.05 -27.75
CA PRO A 201 3.44 -1.68 -28.93
C PRO A 201 4.26 -0.72 -29.82
N TYR A 202 3.99 0.58 -29.71
CA TYR A 202 4.61 1.62 -30.53
C TYR A 202 5.66 2.45 -29.77
N LEU A 203 5.74 2.28 -28.44
CA LEU A 203 6.64 3.04 -27.56
C LEU A 203 7.75 2.15 -27.01
N THR A 204 8.94 2.73 -26.88
CA THR A 204 9.98 2.12 -26.03
C THR A 204 9.56 2.18 -24.57
N GLY A 205 10.11 1.30 -23.71
CA GLY A 205 9.80 1.34 -22.27
C GLY A 205 10.08 2.71 -21.63
N GLU A 206 11.10 3.41 -22.12
CA GLU A 206 11.41 4.80 -21.75
C GLU A 206 10.34 5.78 -22.22
N GLY A 207 9.88 5.67 -23.47
CA GLY A 207 8.81 6.50 -24.03
C GLY A 207 7.48 6.33 -23.29
N ALA A 208 7.13 5.08 -22.93
CA ALA A 208 5.93 4.81 -22.14
C ALA A 208 6.02 5.41 -20.74
N ALA A 209 7.18 5.30 -20.07
CA ALA A 209 7.39 5.91 -18.76
C ALA A 209 7.33 7.44 -18.80
N ILE A 210 7.94 8.07 -19.83
CA ILE A 210 7.85 9.53 -20.05
C ILE A 210 6.40 9.94 -20.30
N LEU A 211 5.67 9.22 -21.17
CA LEU A 211 4.29 9.52 -21.50
C LEU A 211 3.41 9.46 -20.25
N MET A 212 3.52 8.40 -19.44
CA MET A 212 2.76 8.26 -18.19
C MET A 212 3.06 9.38 -17.19
N LEU A 213 4.34 9.69 -17.00
CA LEU A 213 4.77 10.79 -16.14
C LEU A 213 4.22 12.13 -16.65
N MET A 214 4.34 12.37 -17.95
CA MET A 214 3.86 13.57 -18.63
C MET A 214 2.35 13.72 -18.47
N THR A 215 1.56 12.67 -18.70
CA THR A 215 0.11 12.70 -18.54
C THR A 215 -0.29 13.13 -17.14
N GLY A 216 0.33 12.56 -16.09
CA GLY A 216 0.06 12.96 -14.71
C GLY A 216 0.44 14.41 -14.42
N MET A 217 1.62 14.84 -14.86
CA MET A 217 2.10 16.21 -14.63
C MET A 217 1.30 17.26 -15.40
N MET A 218 0.97 16.99 -16.67
CA MET A 218 0.12 17.86 -17.48
C MET A 218 -1.25 18.05 -16.82
N TRP A 219 -1.82 16.98 -16.26
CA TRP A 219 -3.08 17.05 -15.52
C TRP A 219 -2.99 17.95 -14.27
N TYR A 220 -1.92 17.77 -13.48
CA TYR A 220 -1.65 18.61 -12.31
C TYR A 220 -1.45 20.08 -12.70
N LEU A 221 -0.69 20.35 -13.76
CA LEU A 221 -0.44 21.70 -14.23
C LEU A 221 -1.72 22.37 -14.73
N LEU A 222 -2.55 21.66 -15.51
CA LEU A 222 -3.82 22.20 -16.01
C LEU A 222 -4.74 22.59 -14.86
N PHE A 223 -4.88 21.77 -13.82
CA PHE A 223 -5.74 22.11 -12.68
C PHE A 223 -5.22 23.23 -11.79
N ASN A 224 -3.90 23.41 -11.70
CA ASN A 224 -3.33 24.48 -10.88
C ASN A 224 -3.21 25.81 -11.62
N LEU A 225 -3.19 25.79 -12.96
CA LEU A 225 -2.99 26.98 -13.79
C LEU A 225 -4.28 27.54 -14.38
N LEU A 226 -5.34 26.73 -14.52
CA LEU A 226 -6.70 27.16 -14.91
C LEU A 226 -7.47 27.64 -13.68
#